data_AF-A0A2M7MXV5-F1
#
_entry.id   AF-A0A2M7MXV5-F1
#
_cell.length_a   1.000
_cell.length_b   1.000
_cell.length_c   1.000
_cell.angle_alpha   90.00
_cell.angle_beta   90.00
_cell.angle_gamma   90.00
#
_symmetry.space_group_name_H-M   'P 1'
#
loop_
_entity.id
_entity.type
_entity.pdbx_description
1 polymer ?
#
loop_
_entity_poly.entity_id
_entity_poly.type
_entity_poly.pdbx_seq_one_letter_code
_entity_poly.pdbx_strand_id
1 'polypeptide(L)'
;KAAHPRAGDLSFPTVRLEGCTQCKRCTVECPFGAIDEDEKRFPLFNESRCRRCGTCMGACPVRVISFENYSVNTVGSQIKAVEVPDEFSEKPRILILACENDAYPALDMAAMNRHEYDPFVRVIPIRCLGSVNTIWITDALNGGYDGVMLMGCKHGEEYQCHFVKGSELGRYRLSKVGDTLKGMNLETERVMDLEVAISDIATLPQKINDYAALIKSFPPSPFKGF
;
A
#
# COMPACT_ATOMS: atom_id res chain seq x y z
N LYS A 1 0.27 -11.01 20.23
CA LYS A 1 1.63 -10.91 19.65
C LYS A 1 1.51 -10.59 18.16
N ALA A 2 2.51 -9.92 17.57
CA ALA A 2 2.59 -9.75 16.12
C ALA A 2 2.61 -11.12 15.43
N ALA A 3 1.90 -11.26 14.31
CA ALA A 3 1.91 -12.48 13.53
C ALA A 3 3.05 -12.45 12.50
N HIS A 4 3.46 -13.62 11.99
CA HIS A 4 4.39 -13.73 10.87
C HIS A 4 3.87 -12.90 9.66
N PRO A 5 4.74 -12.19 8.90
CA PRO A 5 6.22 -12.21 8.95
C PRO A 5 6.83 -11.31 10.03
N ARG A 6 6.02 -10.52 10.73
CA ARG A 6 6.49 -9.59 11.76
C ARG A 6 6.61 -10.20 13.15
N ALA A 7 6.95 -11.48 13.24
CA ALA A 7 7.19 -12.12 14.53
C ALA A 7 8.29 -11.35 15.28
N GLY A 8 7.98 -10.83 16.46
CA GLY A 8 8.90 -10.00 17.25
C GLY A 8 8.74 -8.48 17.07
N ASP A 9 7.86 -8.00 16.18
CA ASP A 9 7.55 -6.56 16.10
C ASP A 9 6.87 -6.09 17.40
N LEU A 10 7.60 -5.28 18.17
CA LEU A 10 7.14 -4.71 19.43
C LEU A 10 6.39 -3.38 19.23
N SER A 11 6.40 -2.82 18.02
CA SER A 11 5.77 -1.54 17.76
C SER A 11 4.23 -1.64 17.85
N PHE A 12 3.64 -0.62 18.44
CA PHE A 12 2.20 -0.43 18.51
C PHE A 12 1.80 0.91 17.89
N PRO A 13 0.55 1.04 17.41
CA PRO A 13 0.08 2.31 16.88
C PRO A 13 0.01 3.34 18.02
N THR A 14 0.58 4.49 17.76
CA THR A 14 0.50 5.70 18.58
C THR A 14 -0.30 6.75 17.81
N VAL A 15 -0.97 7.64 18.53
CA VAL A 15 -1.78 8.71 17.94
C VAL A 15 -1.32 10.07 18.45
N ARG A 16 -1.09 11.02 17.54
CA ARG A 16 -0.88 12.43 17.90
C ARG A 16 -2.24 13.11 18.09
N LEU A 17 -2.65 13.28 19.34
CA LEU A 17 -4.00 13.78 19.70
C LEU A 17 -4.30 15.18 19.15
N GLU A 18 -3.31 16.07 19.12
CA GLU A 18 -3.45 17.46 18.65
C GLU A 18 -3.97 17.58 17.21
N GLY A 19 -3.69 16.57 16.36
CA GLY A 19 -4.17 16.55 14.97
C GLY A 19 -5.34 15.59 14.73
N CYS A 20 -5.84 14.91 15.76
CA CYS A 20 -6.92 13.95 15.60
C CYS A 20 -8.27 14.67 15.52
N THR A 21 -9.04 14.38 14.46
CA THR A 21 -10.36 14.97 14.23
C THR A 21 -11.53 14.17 14.83
N GLN A 22 -11.24 13.11 15.60
CA GLN A 22 -12.24 12.23 16.23
C GLN A 22 -13.26 11.64 15.23
N CYS A 23 -12.86 11.46 13.96
CA CYS A 23 -13.72 10.95 12.89
C CYS A 23 -14.03 9.44 12.98
N LYS A 24 -13.42 8.72 13.94
CA LYS A 24 -13.64 7.29 14.24
C LYS A 24 -13.33 6.27 13.13
N ARG A 25 -12.80 6.70 11.97
CA ARG A 25 -12.44 5.77 10.88
C ARG A 25 -11.48 4.68 11.33
N CYS A 26 -10.50 5.01 12.18
CA CYS A 26 -9.56 4.02 12.71
C CYS A 26 -10.24 2.96 13.57
N THR A 27 -11.24 3.34 14.38
CA THR A 27 -12.09 2.42 15.16
C THR A 27 -12.88 1.50 14.23
N VAL A 28 -13.62 2.08 13.29
CA VAL A 28 -14.54 1.37 12.39
C VAL A 28 -13.81 0.42 11.44
N GLU A 29 -12.68 0.86 10.87
CA GLU A 29 -11.90 0.06 9.92
C GLU A 29 -10.95 -0.94 10.62
N CYS A 30 -10.93 -1.03 11.96
CA CYS A 30 -10.10 -2.02 12.64
C CYS A 30 -10.70 -3.42 12.51
N PRO A 31 -10.08 -4.36 11.76
CA PRO A 31 -10.67 -5.69 11.55
C PRO A 31 -10.66 -6.57 12.81
N PHE A 32 -9.96 -6.14 13.86
CA PHE A 32 -9.83 -6.85 15.12
C PHE A 32 -10.61 -6.19 16.26
N GLY A 33 -11.35 -5.10 15.98
CA GLY A 33 -12.02 -4.30 17.00
C GLY A 33 -11.06 -3.86 18.10
N ALA A 34 -9.80 -3.54 17.75
CA ALA A 34 -8.73 -3.31 18.73
C ALA A 34 -8.69 -1.86 19.25
N ILE A 35 -9.61 -1.01 18.82
CA ILE A 35 -9.61 0.41 19.10
C ILE A 35 -10.99 0.76 19.63
N ASP A 36 -11.05 1.27 20.86
CA ASP A 36 -12.25 1.85 21.46
C ASP A 36 -12.12 3.39 21.45
N GLU A 37 -13.03 4.09 22.12
CA GLU A 37 -12.99 5.55 22.27
C GLU A 37 -13.03 5.96 23.74
N ASP A 38 -12.27 6.98 24.12
CA ASP A 38 -12.37 7.61 25.44
C ASP A 38 -13.61 8.53 25.55
N GLU A 39 -13.82 9.12 26.73
CA GLU A 39 -14.91 10.08 26.97
C GLU A 39 -14.88 11.29 26.04
N LYS A 40 -13.69 11.66 25.56
CA LYS A 40 -13.45 12.77 24.61
C LYS A 40 -13.45 12.29 23.15
N ARG A 41 -13.84 11.04 22.89
CA ARG A 41 -13.91 10.40 21.57
C ARG A 41 -12.57 10.19 20.86
N PHE A 42 -11.45 10.29 21.56
CA PHE A 42 -10.14 9.91 21.03
C PHE A 42 -9.96 8.39 21.03
N PRO A 43 -9.19 7.83 20.08
CA PRO A 43 -9.00 6.39 19.99
C PRO A 43 -8.17 5.85 21.15
N LEU A 44 -8.69 4.81 21.81
CA LEU A 44 -8.00 4.03 22.84
C LEU A 44 -7.59 2.67 22.27
N PHE A 45 -6.29 2.46 22.10
CA PHE A 45 -5.76 1.23 21.53
C PHE A 45 -5.64 0.13 22.58
N ASN A 46 -6.17 -1.05 22.26
CA ASN A 46 -6.01 -2.25 23.06
C ASN A 46 -4.93 -3.15 22.45
N GLU A 47 -3.77 -3.17 23.10
CA GLU A 47 -2.59 -3.91 22.65
C GLU A 47 -2.81 -5.42 22.55
N SER A 48 -3.65 -5.98 23.43
CA SER A 48 -3.97 -7.41 23.47
C SER A 48 -4.76 -7.86 22.24
N ARG A 49 -5.59 -6.98 21.67
CA ARG A 49 -6.34 -7.22 20.42
C ARG A 49 -5.56 -6.81 19.17
N CYS A 50 -4.66 -5.85 19.29
CA CYS A 50 -3.93 -5.27 18.15
C CYS A 50 -3.01 -6.28 17.46
N ARG A 51 -3.25 -6.50 16.16
CA ARG A 51 -2.39 -7.32 15.28
C ARG A 51 -1.36 -6.53 14.48
N ARG A 52 -1.25 -5.21 14.71
CA ARG A 52 -0.23 -4.32 14.13
C ARG A 52 -0.24 -4.25 12.60
N CYS A 53 -1.36 -4.56 11.96
CA CYS A 53 -1.53 -4.55 10.50
C CYS A 53 -1.43 -3.17 9.85
N GLY A 54 -1.60 -2.09 10.63
CA GLY A 54 -1.53 -0.72 10.13
C GLY A 54 -2.80 -0.21 9.44
N THR A 55 -3.92 -0.95 9.42
CA THR A 55 -5.17 -0.47 8.81
C THR A 55 -5.65 0.86 9.39
N CYS A 56 -5.51 1.07 10.70
CA CYS A 56 -5.85 2.34 11.36
C CYS A 56 -5.03 3.53 10.82
N MET A 57 -3.76 3.31 10.47
CA MET A 57 -2.89 4.32 9.84
C MET A 57 -3.35 4.64 8.42
N GLY A 58 -3.66 3.61 7.63
CA GLY A 58 -4.20 3.78 6.26
C GLY A 58 -5.55 4.48 6.24
N ALA A 59 -6.40 4.20 7.24
CA ALA A 59 -7.74 4.78 7.40
C ALA A 59 -7.72 6.25 7.86
N CYS A 60 -6.66 6.70 8.53
CA CYS A 60 -6.58 8.03 9.12
C CYS A 60 -6.38 9.11 8.06
N PRO A 61 -7.38 9.96 7.76
CA PRO A 61 -7.26 10.95 6.68
C PRO A 61 -6.28 12.08 7.04
N VAL A 62 -6.13 12.37 8.33
CA VAL A 62 -5.23 13.41 8.85
C VAL A 62 -3.86 12.87 9.28
N ARG A 63 -3.60 11.57 9.02
CA ARG A 63 -2.27 10.93 9.14
C ARG A 63 -1.60 11.12 10.52
N VAL A 64 -2.38 11.01 11.60
CA VAL A 64 -1.88 11.16 12.98
C VAL A 64 -1.57 9.84 13.68
N ILE A 65 -1.78 8.70 13.02
CA ILE A 65 -1.50 7.38 13.58
C ILE A 65 -0.20 6.86 12.95
N SER A 66 0.72 6.35 13.77
CA SER A 66 2.00 5.80 13.34
C SER A 66 2.50 4.72 14.30
N PHE A 67 3.38 3.86 13.80
CA PHE A 67 4.18 2.94 14.62
C PHE A 67 5.60 3.49 14.69
N GLU A 68 6.33 3.11 15.73
CA GLU A 68 7.73 3.50 15.92
C GLU A 68 8.61 3.21 14.69
N ASN A 69 8.41 2.05 14.06
CA ASN A 69 9.18 1.60 12.89
C ASN A 69 8.37 1.63 11.57
N TYR A 70 7.16 2.20 11.56
CA TYR A 70 6.31 2.23 10.37
C TYR A 70 5.30 3.37 10.43
N SER A 71 5.45 4.36 9.56
CA SER A 71 4.59 5.53 9.47
C SER A 71 4.30 5.91 8.01
N VAL A 72 3.35 6.83 7.83
CA VAL A 72 3.12 7.46 6.52
C VAL A 72 4.39 8.11 5.97
N ASN A 73 5.18 8.75 6.84
CA ASN A 73 6.41 9.43 6.45
C ASN A 73 7.50 8.44 6.06
N THR A 74 7.70 7.34 6.79
CA THR A 74 8.79 6.38 6.47
C THR A 74 8.59 5.71 5.11
N VAL A 75 7.35 5.43 4.71
CA VAL A 75 7.05 4.89 3.37
C VAL A 75 7.14 6.01 2.32
N GLY A 76 6.63 7.21 2.62
CA GLY A 76 6.76 8.36 1.73
C GLY A 76 8.23 8.73 1.42
N SER A 77 9.12 8.64 2.41
CA SER A 77 10.55 8.84 2.22
C SER A 77 11.17 7.78 1.31
N GLN A 78 10.75 6.51 1.41
CA GLN A 78 11.21 5.46 0.49
C GLN A 78 10.75 5.73 -0.95
N ILE A 79 9.49 6.15 -1.14
CA ILE A 79 8.95 6.51 -2.47
C ILE A 79 9.77 7.65 -3.09
N LYS A 80 10.10 8.68 -2.31
CA LYS A 80 10.88 9.85 -2.76
C LYS A 80 12.36 9.56 -2.99
N ALA A 81 12.91 8.53 -2.34
CA ALA A 81 14.31 8.15 -2.49
C ALA A 81 14.58 7.36 -3.79
N VAL A 82 13.53 6.86 -4.45
CA VAL A 82 13.66 6.15 -5.72
C VAL A 82 13.96 7.15 -6.84
N GLU A 83 15.01 6.89 -7.60
CA GLU A 83 15.34 7.65 -8.80
C GLU A 83 14.27 7.45 -9.89
N VAL A 84 13.69 8.56 -10.33
CA VAL A 84 12.75 8.63 -11.45
C VAL A 84 13.52 9.06 -12.70
N PRO A 85 13.58 8.20 -13.74
CA PRO A 85 14.22 8.59 -15.00
C PRO A 85 13.51 9.79 -15.63
N ASP A 86 14.29 10.65 -16.29
CA ASP A 86 13.76 11.78 -17.05
C ASP A 86 12.85 11.33 -18.19
N GLU A 87 12.08 12.27 -18.73
CA GLU A 87 11.11 12.02 -19.81
C GLU A 87 11.77 11.58 -21.13
N PHE A 88 13.04 11.94 -21.38
CA PHE A 88 13.77 11.61 -22.60
C PHE A 88 14.39 10.20 -22.56
N SER A 89 14.51 9.63 -21.38
CA SER A 89 15.11 8.31 -21.18
C SER A 89 14.25 7.16 -21.72
N GLU A 90 12.98 7.41 -22.06
CA GLU A 90 11.97 6.42 -22.48
C GLU A 90 11.82 5.23 -21.51
N LYS A 91 12.21 5.43 -20.24
CA LYS A 91 12.17 4.42 -19.19
C LYS A 91 11.05 4.74 -18.20
N PRO A 92 10.05 3.84 -18.04
CA PRO A 92 9.04 4.06 -17.03
C PRO A 92 9.66 3.94 -15.63
N ARG A 93 8.92 4.39 -14.62
CA ARG A 93 9.14 4.07 -13.22
C ARG A 93 7.81 3.61 -12.64
N ILE A 94 7.75 2.34 -12.28
CA ILE A 94 6.53 1.71 -11.74
C ILE A 94 6.76 1.40 -10.26
N LEU A 95 5.90 1.92 -9.40
CA LEU A 95 5.89 1.58 -7.98
C LEU A 95 5.01 0.37 -7.75
N ILE A 96 5.46 -0.57 -6.93
CA ILE A 96 4.62 -1.63 -6.37
C ILE A 96 4.60 -1.48 -4.86
N LEU A 97 3.41 -1.26 -4.30
CA LEU A 97 3.19 -1.36 -2.86
C LEU A 97 2.71 -2.78 -2.53
N ALA A 98 3.61 -3.60 -2.00
CA ALA A 98 3.38 -5.04 -1.83
C ALA A 98 3.05 -5.42 -0.38
N CYS A 99 1.89 -6.03 -0.14
CA CYS A 99 1.56 -6.62 1.14
C CYS A 99 2.62 -7.65 1.58
N GLU A 100 3.20 -7.49 2.77
CA GLU A 100 4.26 -8.34 3.30
C GLU A 100 3.84 -9.80 3.57
N ASN A 101 2.53 -10.09 3.59
CA ASN A 101 2.02 -11.40 3.98
C ASN A 101 1.95 -12.40 2.81
N ASP A 102 1.40 -11.97 1.66
CA ASP A 102 1.23 -12.83 0.49
C ASP A 102 2.01 -12.32 -0.72
N ALA A 103 1.87 -11.03 -1.03
CA ALA A 103 2.45 -10.46 -2.25
C ALA A 103 3.98 -10.43 -2.22
N TYR A 104 4.58 -9.95 -1.12
CA TYR A 104 6.03 -9.89 -1.00
C TYR A 104 6.68 -11.28 -0.98
N PRO A 105 6.17 -12.28 -0.21
CA PRO A 105 6.69 -13.63 -0.28
C PRO A 105 6.49 -14.30 -1.65
N ALA A 106 5.39 -14.01 -2.36
CA ALA A 106 5.20 -14.49 -3.73
C ALA A 106 6.27 -13.92 -4.69
N LEU A 107 6.64 -12.64 -4.54
CA LEU A 107 7.75 -12.03 -5.28
C LEU A 107 9.08 -12.71 -4.95
N ASP A 108 9.37 -12.93 -3.66
CA ASP A 108 10.61 -13.60 -3.22
C ASP A 108 10.70 -15.03 -3.81
N MET A 109 9.61 -15.79 -3.73
CA MET A 109 9.57 -17.14 -4.31
C MET A 109 9.68 -17.11 -5.84
N ALA A 110 9.06 -16.14 -6.51
CA ALA A 110 9.20 -15.99 -7.96
C ALA A 110 10.66 -15.73 -8.36
N ALA A 111 11.35 -14.85 -7.61
CA ALA A 111 12.77 -14.57 -7.81
C ALA A 111 13.64 -15.81 -7.55
N MET A 112 13.38 -16.59 -6.50
CA MET A 112 14.07 -17.86 -6.23
C MET A 112 13.89 -18.89 -7.35
N ASN A 113 12.76 -18.84 -8.06
CA ASN A 113 12.47 -19.66 -9.23
C ASN A 113 12.94 -19.04 -10.56
N ARG A 114 13.68 -17.93 -10.50
CA ARG A 114 14.23 -17.21 -11.67
C ARG A 114 13.14 -16.72 -12.63
N HIS A 115 11.96 -16.41 -12.12
CA HIS A 115 10.97 -15.68 -12.89
C HIS A 115 11.30 -14.20 -12.88
N GLU A 116 11.39 -13.61 -14.07
CA GLU A 116 11.76 -12.22 -14.25
C GLU A 116 10.52 -11.35 -14.48
N TYR A 117 10.58 -10.12 -13.97
CA TYR A 117 9.62 -9.06 -14.27
C TYR A 117 10.37 -7.79 -14.69
N ASP A 118 9.63 -6.83 -15.23
CA ASP A 118 10.17 -5.61 -15.81
C ASP A 118 11.16 -4.88 -14.88
N PRO A 119 12.38 -4.54 -15.36
CA PRO A 119 13.44 -3.98 -14.53
C PRO A 119 13.17 -2.54 -14.03
N PHE A 120 12.13 -1.88 -14.54
CA PHE A 120 11.74 -0.52 -14.13
C PHE A 120 10.78 -0.49 -12.95
N VAL A 121 10.34 -1.66 -12.50
CA VAL A 121 9.55 -1.84 -11.29
C VAL A 121 10.40 -1.60 -10.04
N ARG A 122 9.83 -0.93 -9.05
CA ARG A 122 10.39 -0.77 -7.70
C ARG A 122 9.35 -1.20 -6.68
N VAL A 123 9.72 -2.14 -5.82
CA VAL A 123 8.81 -2.71 -4.82
C VAL A 123 9.12 -2.08 -3.47
N ILE A 124 8.09 -1.57 -2.80
CA ILE A 124 8.15 -1.17 -1.40
C ILE A 124 7.20 -2.08 -0.61
N PRO A 125 7.70 -2.88 0.34
CA PRO A 125 6.85 -3.69 1.19
C PRO A 125 6.02 -2.81 2.13
N ILE A 126 4.76 -3.17 2.31
CA ILE A 126 3.82 -2.55 3.24
C ILE A 126 3.24 -3.64 4.16
N ARG A 127 2.86 -3.25 5.38
CA ARG A 127 2.31 -4.22 6.35
C ARG A 127 1.08 -4.94 5.84
N CYS A 128 0.21 -4.20 5.19
CA CYS A 128 -1.02 -4.70 4.61
C CYS A 128 -1.47 -3.71 3.55
N LEU A 129 -2.19 -4.15 2.51
CA LEU A 129 -2.88 -3.21 1.63
C LEU A 129 -3.81 -2.26 2.41
N GLY A 130 -4.39 -2.73 3.52
CA GLY A 130 -5.16 -1.93 4.46
C GLY A 130 -4.40 -0.77 5.09
N SER A 131 -3.06 -0.82 5.19
CA SER A 131 -2.24 0.27 5.71
C SER A 131 -1.89 1.35 4.67
N VAL A 132 -2.25 1.14 3.40
CA VAL A 132 -1.98 2.12 2.33
C VAL A 132 -2.77 3.40 2.55
N ASN A 133 -2.06 4.49 2.77
CA ASN A 133 -2.63 5.83 2.75
C ASN A 133 -2.58 6.38 1.32
N THR A 134 -3.66 7.03 0.87
CA THR A 134 -3.77 7.55 -0.52
C THR A 134 -2.67 8.57 -0.85
N ILE A 135 -2.10 9.24 0.15
CA ILE A 135 -0.98 10.17 -0.06
C ILE A 135 0.23 9.50 -0.73
N TRP A 136 0.48 8.21 -0.46
CA TRP A 136 1.61 7.52 -1.08
C TRP A 136 1.46 7.40 -2.60
N ILE A 137 0.23 7.25 -3.06
CA ILE A 137 -0.07 7.15 -4.50
C ILE A 137 0.06 8.52 -5.14
N THR A 138 -0.50 9.56 -4.52
CA THR A 138 -0.40 10.92 -5.05
C THR A 138 1.04 11.44 -5.01
N ASP A 139 1.80 11.18 -3.94
CA ASP A 139 3.22 11.55 -3.84
C ASP A 139 4.05 10.82 -4.90
N ALA A 140 3.77 9.55 -5.18
CA ALA A 140 4.44 8.82 -6.25
C ALA A 140 4.13 9.42 -7.63
N LEU A 141 2.85 9.63 -7.96
CA LEU A 141 2.46 10.18 -9.27
C LEU A 141 3.00 11.60 -9.48
N ASN A 142 2.90 12.47 -8.47
CA ASN A 142 3.48 13.81 -8.50
C ASN A 142 5.01 13.79 -8.59
N GLY A 143 5.65 12.74 -8.10
CA GLY A 143 7.10 12.54 -8.21
C GLY A 143 7.55 12.00 -9.57
N GLY A 144 6.65 11.85 -10.54
CA GLY A 144 6.99 11.39 -11.90
C GLY A 144 6.94 9.87 -12.10
N TYR A 145 6.39 9.10 -11.15
CA TYR A 145 6.11 7.70 -11.41
C TYR A 145 5.05 7.55 -12.51
N ASP A 146 5.24 6.57 -13.39
CA ASP A 146 4.36 6.31 -14.53
C ASP A 146 3.17 5.43 -14.17
N GLY A 147 3.33 4.61 -13.13
CA GLY A 147 2.30 3.73 -12.62
C GLY A 147 2.55 3.31 -11.17
N VAL A 148 1.47 2.99 -10.46
CA VAL A 148 1.46 2.44 -9.11
C VAL A 148 0.59 1.20 -9.08
N MET A 149 1.19 0.04 -8.81
CA MET A 149 0.46 -1.19 -8.53
C MET A 149 0.32 -1.41 -7.02
N LEU A 150 -0.88 -1.77 -6.58
CA LEU A 150 -1.23 -2.06 -5.20
C LEU A 150 -1.48 -3.56 -5.09
N MET A 151 -0.59 -4.30 -4.42
CA MET A 151 -0.75 -5.75 -4.28
C MET A 151 -1.29 -6.12 -2.91
N GLY A 152 -2.47 -6.73 -2.89
CA GLY A 152 -3.13 -7.22 -1.69
C GLY A 152 -3.48 -8.69 -1.76
N CYS A 153 -3.57 -9.33 -0.60
CA CYS A 153 -4.11 -10.69 -0.45
C CYS A 153 -5.52 -10.81 -1.04
N LYS A 154 -5.90 -12.03 -1.48
CA LYS A 154 -7.26 -12.37 -1.90
C LYS A 154 -8.28 -12.11 -0.78
N HIS A 155 -9.44 -11.56 -1.15
CA HIS A 155 -10.61 -11.35 -0.29
C HIS A 155 -11.85 -12.06 -0.83
N GLY A 156 -12.96 -12.05 -0.07
CA GLY A 156 -14.21 -12.71 -0.46
C GLY A 156 -14.43 -14.05 0.28
N GLU A 157 -15.11 -14.99 -0.37
CA GLU A 157 -15.49 -16.27 0.24
C GLU A 157 -14.28 -17.18 0.50
N GLU A 158 -13.29 -17.17 -0.41
CA GLU A 158 -12.02 -17.88 -0.28
C GLU A 158 -10.88 -16.92 0.14
N TYR A 159 -11.13 -16.09 1.15
CA TYR A 159 -10.14 -15.10 1.57
C TYR A 159 -8.84 -15.74 2.07
N GLN A 160 -7.72 -15.13 1.68
CA GLN A 160 -6.37 -15.44 2.20
C GLN A 160 -5.80 -14.28 3.02
N CYS A 161 -6.55 -13.17 3.13
CA CYS A 161 -6.10 -12.00 3.86
C CYS A 161 -5.70 -12.35 5.30
N HIS A 162 -4.39 -12.20 5.59
CA HIS A 162 -3.81 -12.47 6.90
C HIS A 162 -4.48 -11.65 8.03
N PHE A 163 -5.01 -10.48 7.67
CA PHE A 163 -5.70 -9.59 8.62
C PHE A 163 -7.22 -9.56 8.44
N VAL A 164 -7.80 -10.68 8.00
CA VAL A 164 -9.24 -10.92 7.81
C VAL A 164 -9.85 -10.05 6.72
N LYS A 165 -9.88 -8.73 6.91
CA LYS A 165 -10.48 -7.74 5.98
C LYS A 165 -9.54 -6.62 5.59
N GLY A 166 -8.26 -6.68 5.97
CA GLY A 166 -7.30 -5.60 5.73
C GLY A 166 -7.19 -5.19 4.26
N SER A 167 -7.02 -6.16 3.35
CA SER A 167 -6.93 -5.89 1.90
C SER A 167 -8.23 -5.37 1.31
N GLU A 168 -9.37 -5.97 1.69
CA GLU A 168 -10.71 -5.53 1.25
C GLU A 168 -10.97 -4.06 1.63
N LEU A 169 -10.71 -3.69 2.88
CA LEU A 169 -10.87 -2.31 3.36
C LEU A 169 -9.95 -1.34 2.63
N GLY A 170 -8.69 -1.73 2.41
CA GLY A 170 -7.73 -0.97 1.62
C GLY A 170 -8.26 -0.74 0.20
N ARG A 171 -8.65 -1.80 -0.50
CA ARG A 171 -9.19 -1.75 -1.86
C ARG A 171 -10.42 -0.85 -1.98
N TYR A 172 -11.36 -0.94 -1.05
CA TYR A 172 -12.53 -0.05 -1.03
C TYR A 172 -12.13 1.43 -0.89
N ARG A 173 -11.12 1.74 -0.06
CA ARG A 173 -10.62 3.11 0.07
C ARG A 173 -9.89 3.58 -1.19
N LEU A 174 -9.15 2.67 -1.83
CA LEU A 174 -8.28 2.94 -2.97
C LEU A 174 -9.02 2.97 -4.31
N SER A 175 -10.21 2.37 -4.42
CA SER A 175 -11.06 2.46 -5.62
C SER A 175 -11.46 3.90 -5.98
N LYS A 176 -11.41 4.81 -5.00
CA LYS A 176 -11.71 6.24 -5.16
C LYS A 176 -10.54 7.05 -5.74
N VAL A 177 -9.36 6.44 -5.87
CA VAL A 177 -8.16 7.13 -6.39
C VAL A 177 -8.31 7.50 -7.86
N GLY A 178 -9.17 6.78 -8.62
CA GLY A 178 -9.46 7.12 -10.02
C GLY A 178 -9.96 8.56 -10.21
N ASP A 179 -10.74 9.10 -9.26
CA ASP A 179 -11.20 10.49 -9.32
C ASP A 179 -10.05 11.49 -9.13
N THR A 180 -9.04 11.11 -8.33
CA THR A 180 -7.81 11.90 -8.17
C THR A 180 -7.00 11.91 -9.46
N LEU A 181 -6.87 10.76 -10.14
CA LEU A 181 -6.14 10.67 -11.42
C LEU A 181 -6.81 11.49 -12.53
N LYS A 182 -8.14 11.44 -12.62
CA LYS A 182 -8.89 12.31 -13.54
C LYS A 182 -8.64 13.78 -13.27
N GLY A 183 -8.60 14.18 -12.00
CA GLY A 183 -8.24 15.56 -11.60
C GLY A 183 -6.80 15.94 -11.97
N MET A 184 -5.89 14.98 -12.06
CA MET A 184 -4.51 15.16 -12.51
C MET A 184 -4.35 15.00 -14.04
N ASN A 185 -5.44 14.79 -14.79
CA ASN A 185 -5.43 14.49 -16.22
C ASN A 185 -4.56 13.26 -16.57
N LEU A 186 -4.64 12.21 -15.76
CA LEU A 186 -3.94 10.94 -15.94
C LEU A 186 -4.92 9.80 -16.26
N GLU A 187 -4.46 8.82 -17.04
CA GLU A 187 -5.16 7.57 -17.28
C GLU A 187 -5.36 6.80 -15.97
N THR A 188 -6.60 6.43 -15.65
CA THR A 188 -6.96 5.79 -14.37
C THR A 188 -6.23 4.47 -14.14
N GLU A 189 -5.90 3.79 -15.22
CA GLU A 189 -5.18 2.54 -15.32
C GLU A 189 -3.73 2.66 -14.82
N ARG A 190 -3.20 3.88 -14.66
CA ARG A 190 -1.90 4.11 -13.99
C ARG A 190 -1.91 3.71 -12.53
N VAL A 191 -3.07 3.56 -11.90
CA VAL A 191 -3.17 2.94 -10.58
C VAL A 191 -3.94 1.64 -10.71
N MET A 192 -3.23 0.52 -10.56
CA MET A 192 -3.82 -0.81 -10.64
C MET A 192 -3.81 -1.48 -9.27
N ASP A 193 -4.94 -2.01 -8.87
CA ASP A 193 -5.01 -2.93 -7.75
C ASP A 193 -4.92 -4.37 -8.26
N LEU A 194 -4.11 -5.20 -7.60
CA LEU A 194 -3.90 -6.60 -7.95
C LEU A 194 -4.08 -7.51 -6.74
N GLU A 195 -4.88 -8.56 -6.91
CA GLU A 195 -4.94 -9.66 -5.97
C GLU A 195 -3.82 -10.67 -6.19
N VAL A 196 -3.13 -10.98 -5.10
CA VAL A 196 -2.00 -11.90 -5.09
C VAL A 196 -2.22 -12.94 -4.01
N ALA A 197 -2.23 -14.22 -4.41
CA ALA A 197 -2.05 -15.32 -3.49
C ALA A 197 -0.56 -15.58 -3.29
N ILE A 198 -0.16 -16.07 -2.11
CA ILE A 198 1.23 -16.45 -1.85
C ILE A 198 1.73 -17.52 -2.85
N SER A 199 0.83 -18.33 -3.40
CA SER A 199 1.12 -19.38 -4.39
C SER A 199 1.27 -18.88 -5.83
N ASP A 200 1.08 -17.60 -6.12
CA ASP A 200 1.13 -17.04 -7.50
C ASP A 200 2.56 -16.90 -8.05
N ILE A 201 3.45 -17.84 -7.71
CA ILE A 201 4.90 -17.80 -7.99
C ILE A 201 5.19 -17.65 -9.49
N ALA A 202 4.53 -18.45 -10.33
CA ALA A 202 4.77 -18.44 -11.78
C ALA A 202 3.99 -17.35 -12.52
N THR A 203 2.83 -16.92 -11.99
CA THR A 203 1.91 -16.02 -12.70
C THR A 203 2.09 -14.57 -12.31
N LEU A 204 2.56 -14.27 -11.10
CA LEU A 204 2.73 -12.91 -10.61
C LEU A 204 3.72 -12.09 -11.48
N PRO A 205 4.90 -12.59 -11.87
CA PRO A 205 5.81 -11.85 -12.74
C PRO A 205 5.20 -11.51 -14.10
N GLN A 206 4.41 -12.42 -14.67
CA GLN A 206 3.69 -12.14 -15.92
C GLN A 206 2.65 -11.03 -15.73
N LYS A 207 1.85 -11.06 -14.65
CA LYS A 207 0.89 -9.99 -14.33
C LYS A 207 1.58 -8.63 -14.18
N ILE A 208 2.78 -8.59 -13.59
CA ILE A 208 3.60 -7.37 -13.50
C ILE A 208 4.06 -6.91 -14.88
N ASN A 209 4.52 -7.83 -15.74
CA ASN A 209 4.94 -7.51 -17.10
C ASN A 209 3.79 -6.99 -17.96
N ASP A 210 2.59 -7.58 -17.83
CA ASP A 210 1.40 -7.13 -18.54
C ASP A 210 1.04 -5.70 -18.12
N TYR A 211 1.10 -5.40 -16.82
CA TYR A 211 0.91 -4.04 -16.33
C TYR A 211 2.02 -3.09 -16.81
N ALA A 212 3.28 -3.51 -16.79
CA ALA A 212 4.37 -2.69 -17.29
C ALA A 212 4.23 -2.38 -18.80
N ALA A 213 3.77 -3.33 -19.60
CA ALA A 213 3.45 -3.13 -21.00
C ALA A 213 2.31 -2.13 -21.18
N LEU A 214 1.25 -2.20 -20.35
CA LEU A 214 0.18 -1.22 -20.34
C LEU A 214 0.70 0.18 -20.01
N ILE A 215 1.53 0.34 -18.97
CA ILE A 215 2.10 1.65 -18.60
C ILE A 215 2.99 2.22 -19.72
N LYS A 216 3.78 1.37 -20.40
CA LYS A 216 4.58 1.79 -21.56
C LYS A 216 3.76 2.18 -22.79
N SER A 217 2.49 1.78 -22.86
CA SER A 217 1.58 2.18 -23.94
C SER A 217 1.05 3.61 -23.77
N PHE A 218 1.13 4.16 -22.56
CA PHE A 218 0.79 5.55 -22.29
C PHE A 218 2.00 6.47 -22.50
N PRO A 219 1.78 7.77 -22.73
CA PRO A 219 2.85 8.75 -22.66
C PRO A 219 3.57 8.69 -21.30
N PRO A 220 4.86 9.04 -21.21
CA PRO A 220 5.55 9.22 -19.93
C PRO A 220 4.76 10.16 -19.01
N SER A 221 4.87 9.95 -17.70
CA SER A 221 4.22 10.81 -16.72
C SER A 221 4.58 12.28 -16.97
N PRO A 222 3.59 13.19 -17.07
CA PRO A 222 3.83 14.62 -17.29
C PRO A 222 4.52 15.30 -16.11
N PHE A 223 4.73 14.57 -15.01
CA PHE A 223 5.42 15.02 -13.80
C PHE A 223 6.90 14.58 -13.76
N LYS A 224 7.43 13.92 -14.80
CA LYS A 224 8.87 13.64 -14.92
C LYS A 224 9.65 14.92 -15.21
N GLY A 225 10.88 14.99 -14.70
CA GLY A 225 11.82 16.06 -15.03
C GLY A 225 11.69 17.37 -14.23
N PHE A 226 10.84 17.39 -13.20
CA PHE A 226 10.63 18.52 -12.30
C PHE A 226 10.94 18.19 -10.84
#